data_AF-A0A7M7QER4-F1
#
_entry.id   AF-A0A7M7QER4-F1
#
_cell.length_a   1.000
_cell.length_b   1.000
_cell.length_c   1.000
_cell.angle_alpha   90.00
_cell.angle_beta   90.00
_cell.angle_gamma   90.00
#
_symmetry.space_group_name_H-M   'P 1'
#
loop_
_entity.id
_entity.type
_entity.pdbx_description
1 polymer ?
#
loop_
_entity_poly.entity_id
_entity_poly.type
_entity_poly.pdbx_seq_one_letter_code
_entity_poly.pdbx_strand_id
1 'polypeptide(L)'
;MDTDQSEAEFSYLDFNIDGVKIKKSSLKTMWPILCRVYYKPMPKIYKPFTVSVFYGNGKPKDNNKFFEPFILELNEILMNGVLIKSEEFTVMVRSFGCDTPARSQVKAYKVDGVTVYASLGIKRTDEDFRLFVDSDHHNDESPLLAITPKINLVNQFVLDSMHLLYLGCMLRLFENCMTGDLNVRISANQKNSSFEHLNLYIMVATVTTSSAFPTA
;
A
#
# COMPACT_ATOMS: atom_id res chain seq x y z
N MET A 1 -15.30 -29.20 -36.70
CA MET A 1 -15.04 -27.74 -36.64
C MET A 1 -15.29 -27.37 -35.19
N ASP A 2 -14.28 -27.60 -34.36
CA ASP A 2 -14.33 -27.19 -32.97
C ASP A 2 -14.17 -25.68 -32.93
N THR A 3 -15.20 -25.02 -32.41
CA THR A 3 -15.16 -23.60 -32.06
C THR A 3 -14.16 -23.43 -30.93
N ASP A 4 -12.97 -22.97 -31.29
CA ASP A 4 -11.96 -22.46 -30.38
C ASP A 4 -12.59 -21.25 -29.66
N GLN A 5 -13.03 -21.47 -28.42
CA GLN A 5 -13.41 -20.37 -27.54
C GLN A 5 -12.10 -19.67 -27.16
N SER A 6 -11.80 -18.56 -27.80
CA SER A 6 -10.69 -17.69 -27.40
C SER A 6 -10.95 -17.24 -25.96
N GLU A 7 -10.30 -17.87 -24.98
CA GLU A 7 -10.30 -17.37 -23.61
C GLU A 7 -9.69 -15.97 -23.64
N ALA A 8 -10.46 -14.97 -23.15
CA ALA A 8 -9.97 -13.61 -23.08
C ALA A 8 -8.72 -13.56 -22.19
N GLU A 9 -7.60 -13.10 -22.73
CA GLU A 9 -6.37 -12.99 -21.96
C GLU A 9 -6.38 -11.75 -21.07
N PHE A 10 -6.29 -11.97 -19.76
CA PHE A 10 -6.31 -10.89 -18.77
C PHE A 10 -4.90 -10.55 -18.30
N SER A 11 -4.57 -9.27 -18.36
CA SER A 11 -3.39 -8.68 -17.72
C SER A 11 -3.82 -7.87 -16.51
N TYR A 12 -3.24 -8.17 -15.35
CA TYR A 12 -3.54 -7.50 -14.09
C TYR A 12 -2.42 -6.52 -13.73
N LEU A 13 -2.77 -5.34 -13.24
CA LEU A 13 -1.81 -4.33 -12.81
C LEU A 13 -1.86 -4.16 -11.29
N ASP A 14 -0.69 -4.19 -10.65
CA ASP A 14 -0.52 -3.69 -9.29
C ASP A 14 0.23 -2.37 -9.33
N PHE A 15 -0.22 -1.41 -8.54
CA PHE A 15 0.45 -0.14 -8.39
C PHE A 15 1.05 -0.01 -6.99
N ASN A 16 2.22 0.62 -6.90
CA ASN A 16 2.77 1.07 -5.63
C ASN A 16 3.02 2.58 -5.70
N ILE A 17 2.56 3.30 -4.68
CA ILE A 17 2.66 4.76 -4.60
C ILE A 17 3.28 5.10 -3.27
N ASP A 18 4.44 5.74 -3.28
CA ASP A 18 5.18 6.07 -2.07
C ASP A 18 6.00 7.36 -2.24
N GLY A 19 6.37 8.00 -1.14
CA GLY A 19 7.19 9.20 -1.10
C GLY A 19 8.59 8.92 -0.57
N VAL A 20 9.61 9.10 -1.40
CA VAL A 20 11.02 8.91 -1.02
C VAL A 20 11.77 10.24 -0.99
N LYS A 21 12.48 10.51 0.09
CA LYS A 21 13.46 11.61 0.16
C LYS A 21 14.71 11.24 -0.64
N ILE A 22 15.10 12.07 -1.60
CA ILE A 22 16.32 11.83 -2.39
C ILE A 22 17.58 12.03 -1.53
N LYS A 23 17.56 13.02 -0.63
CA LYS A 23 18.62 13.26 0.35
C LYS A 23 17.98 13.53 1.71
N LYS A 24 18.52 12.93 2.78
CA LYS A 24 17.98 13.05 4.15
C LYS A 24 17.82 14.51 4.60
N SER A 25 18.77 15.38 4.23
CA SER A 25 18.82 16.80 4.57
C SER A 25 18.06 17.72 3.60
N SER A 26 17.58 17.19 2.47
CA SER A 26 16.86 17.99 1.49
C SER A 26 15.36 17.93 1.72
N LEU A 27 14.68 19.03 1.42
CA LEU A 27 13.22 19.05 1.31
C LEU A 27 12.72 18.36 0.03
N LYS A 28 13.64 17.98 -0.88
CA LYS A 28 13.30 17.32 -2.14
C LYS A 28 12.84 15.88 -1.92
N THR A 29 11.64 15.59 -2.39
CA THR A 29 11.04 14.26 -2.39
C THR A 29 10.64 13.87 -3.81
N MET A 30 10.73 12.57 -4.06
CA MET A 30 10.24 11.92 -5.26
C MET A 30 9.06 11.04 -4.88
N TRP A 31 7.98 11.12 -5.64
CA TRP A 31 6.80 10.29 -5.47
C TRP A 31 6.57 9.50 -6.75
N PRO A 32 7.17 8.30 -6.89
CA PRO A 32 6.89 7.44 -8.01
C PRO A 32 5.53 6.74 -7.84
N ILE A 33 4.84 6.57 -8.96
CA ILE A 33 3.84 5.54 -9.15
C ILE A 33 4.54 4.41 -9.89
N LEU A 34 4.71 3.27 -9.23
CA LEU A 34 5.28 2.06 -9.79
C LEU A 34 4.14 1.15 -10.24
N CYS A 35 4.32 0.47 -11.36
CA CYS A 35 3.41 -0.52 -11.90
C CYS A 35 4.11 -1.87 -11.98
N ARG A 36 3.39 -2.94 -11.66
CA ARG A 36 3.80 -4.32 -11.93
C ARG A 36 2.71 -5.02 -12.70
N VAL A 37 3.08 -5.61 -13.83
CA VAL A 37 2.19 -6.43 -14.65
C VAL A 37 2.21 -7.86 -14.13
N TYR A 38 1.02 -8.41 -13.94
CA TYR A 38 0.76 -9.79 -13.59
C TYR A 38 -0.07 -10.43 -14.71
N TYR A 39 0.50 -11.45 -15.34
CA TYR A 39 -0.13 -12.18 -16.43
C TYR A 39 -0.08 -13.67 -16.09
N LYS A 40 -1.20 -14.39 -16.22
CA LYS A 40 -1.22 -15.86 -16.11
C LYS A 40 -0.92 -16.43 -17.49
N PRO A 41 -0.06 -17.47 -17.62
CA PRO A 41 0.41 -18.41 -16.59
C PRO A 41 1.72 -18.02 -15.88
N MET A 42 2.29 -16.83 -16.12
CA MET A 42 3.63 -16.44 -15.63
C MET A 42 3.61 -15.26 -14.64
N PRO A 43 3.20 -15.50 -13.37
CA PRO A 43 2.87 -14.46 -12.39
C PRO A 43 4.02 -13.56 -11.90
N LYS A 44 5.28 -13.82 -12.27
CA LYS A 44 6.47 -13.21 -11.63
C LYS A 44 7.50 -12.63 -12.58
N ILE A 45 7.26 -12.56 -13.89
CA ILE A 45 8.29 -12.12 -14.84
C ILE A 45 8.61 -10.64 -14.73
N TYR A 46 7.58 -9.79 -14.60
CA TYR A 46 7.80 -8.36 -14.70
C TYR A 46 8.24 -7.75 -13.37
N LYS A 47 9.43 -7.15 -13.39
CA LYS A 47 9.90 -6.25 -12.32
C LYS A 47 9.02 -4.99 -12.32
N PRO A 48 8.72 -4.42 -11.15
CA PRO A 48 8.04 -3.14 -11.09
C PRO A 48 8.80 -2.07 -11.90
N PHE A 49 8.07 -1.25 -12.63
CA PHE A 49 8.61 -0.13 -13.40
C PHE A 49 7.82 1.14 -13.10
N THR A 50 8.43 2.29 -13.34
CA THR A 50 7.81 3.58 -13.03
C THR A 50 6.89 4.02 -14.15
N VAL A 51 5.64 4.38 -13.82
CA VAL A 51 4.65 4.90 -14.78
C VAL A 51 4.42 6.40 -14.64
N SER A 52 4.64 6.96 -13.44
CA SER A 52 4.58 8.40 -13.22
C SER A 52 5.51 8.79 -12.08
N VAL A 53 6.04 10.01 -12.10
CA VAL A 53 6.90 10.54 -11.04
C VAL A 53 6.57 11.99 -10.78
N PHE A 54 6.35 12.32 -9.51
CA PHE A 54 6.46 13.69 -9.04
C PHE A 54 7.83 13.93 -8.39
N TYR A 55 8.41 15.10 -8.66
CA TYR A 55 9.62 15.58 -8.01
C TYR A 55 9.45 17.03 -7.56
N GLY A 56 9.58 17.27 -6.26
CA GLY A 56 9.32 18.58 -5.69
C GLY A 56 9.74 18.72 -4.23
N ASN A 57 9.42 19.85 -3.63
CA ASN A 57 9.65 20.06 -2.20
C ASN A 57 8.47 19.47 -1.41
N GLY A 58 8.72 18.38 -0.68
CA GLY A 58 7.68 17.64 0.03
C GLY A 58 6.65 16.96 -0.87
N LYS A 59 5.58 16.47 -0.27
CA LYS A 59 4.50 15.73 -0.97
C LYS A 59 3.82 16.58 -2.07
N PRO A 60 3.23 15.94 -3.10
CA PRO A 60 2.40 16.64 -4.07
C PRO A 60 1.35 17.49 -3.35
N LYS A 61 1.30 18.79 -3.68
CA LYS A 61 0.34 19.72 -3.06
C LYS A 61 -1.05 19.60 -3.69
N ASP A 62 -1.07 19.37 -4.99
CA ASP A 62 -2.27 19.19 -5.79
C ASP A 62 -2.31 17.73 -6.25
N ASN A 63 -3.20 16.97 -5.63
CA ASN A 63 -3.36 15.56 -5.90
C ASN A 63 -3.93 15.31 -7.29
N ASN A 64 -4.87 16.14 -7.75
CA ASN A 64 -5.48 15.99 -9.06
C ASN A 64 -4.43 16.14 -10.15
N LYS A 65 -3.59 17.18 -10.09
CA LYS A 65 -2.49 17.36 -11.06
C LYS A 65 -1.43 16.26 -11.01
N PHE A 66 -1.17 15.71 -9.82
CA PHE A 66 -0.20 14.63 -9.67
C PHE A 66 -0.69 13.34 -10.35
N PHE A 67 -1.96 12.99 -10.16
CA PHE A 67 -2.53 11.74 -10.68
C PHE A 67 -3.12 11.86 -12.09
N GLU A 68 -3.40 13.07 -12.59
CA GLU A 68 -3.97 13.32 -13.91
C GLU A 68 -3.30 12.53 -15.05
N PRO A 69 -1.96 12.65 -15.29
CA PRO A 69 -1.33 11.91 -16.39
C PRO A 69 -1.45 10.39 -16.22
N PHE A 70 -1.35 9.91 -14.98
CA PHE A 70 -1.49 8.49 -14.66
C PHE A 70 -2.91 7.98 -14.91
N ILE A 71 -3.93 8.72 -14.48
CA ILE A 71 -5.34 8.33 -14.63
C ILE A 71 -5.75 8.34 -16.10
N LEU A 72 -5.29 9.33 -16.87
CA LEU A 72 -5.59 9.42 -18.30
C LEU A 72 -5.09 8.19 -19.07
N GLU A 73 -3.82 7.84 -18.90
CA GLU A 73 -3.24 6.66 -19.54
C GLU A 73 -3.86 5.36 -19.01
N LEU A 74 -4.11 5.27 -17.70
CA LEU A 74 -4.73 4.10 -17.11
C LEU A 74 -6.15 3.86 -17.64
N ASN A 75 -6.97 4.91 -17.77
CA ASN A 75 -8.32 4.77 -18.30
C ASN A 75 -8.31 4.29 -19.75
N GLU A 76 -7.37 4.77 -20.56
CA GLU A 76 -7.21 4.35 -21.96
C GLU A 76 -6.98 2.83 -22.05
N ILE A 77 -5.98 2.31 -21.32
CA ILE A 77 -5.65 0.88 -21.35
C ILE A 77 -6.71 0.00 -20.69
N LEU A 78 -7.44 0.49 -19.69
CA LEU A 78 -8.50 -0.29 -19.05
C LEU A 78 -9.76 -0.38 -19.90
N MET A 79 -10.07 0.65 -20.70
CA MET A 79 -11.24 0.66 -21.58
C MET A 79 -10.97 -0.05 -22.90
N ASN A 80 -9.79 0.16 -23.49
CA ASN A 80 -9.46 -0.34 -24.83
C ASN A 80 -8.67 -1.66 -24.80
N GLY A 81 -8.12 -2.05 -23.65
CA GLY A 81 -7.14 -3.12 -23.58
C GLY A 81 -5.82 -2.72 -24.24
N VAL A 82 -4.96 -3.71 -24.51
CA VAL A 82 -3.67 -3.51 -25.19
C VAL A 82 -3.47 -4.59 -26.25
N LEU A 83 -3.03 -4.21 -27.45
CA LEU A 83 -2.68 -5.14 -28.53
C LEU A 83 -1.17 -5.40 -28.52
N ILE A 84 -0.75 -6.64 -28.25
CA ILE A 84 0.67 -7.06 -28.25
C ILE A 84 0.80 -8.27 -29.16
N LYS A 85 1.65 -8.19 -30.20
CA LYS A 85 1.91 -9.31 -31.13
C LYS A 85 0.64 -9.94 -31.73
N SER A 86 -0.36 -9.10 -32.03
CA SER A 86 -1.68 -9.49 -32.56
C SER A 86 -2.61 -10.20 -31.56
N GLU A 87 -2.25 -10.23 -30.28
CA GLU A 87 -3.11 -10.69 -29.19
C GLU A 87 -3.65 -9.48 -28.42
N GLU A 88 -4.96 -9.47 -28.18
CA GLU A 88 -5.64 -8.43 -27.40
C GLU A 88 -5.72 -8.82 -25.93
N PHE A 89 -5.22 -7.96 -25.07
CA PHE A 89 -5.21 -8.15 -23.63
C PHE A 89 -6.21 -7.23 -22.98
N THR A 90 -7.16 -7.81 -22.23
CA THR A 90 -8.00 -7.02 -21.33
C THR A 90 -7.19 -6.68 -20.08
N VAL A 91 -7.12 -5.39 -19.74
CA VAL A 91 -6.35 -4.93 -18.59
C VAL A 91 -7.28 -4.69 -17.40
N MET A 92 -6.85 -5.13 -16.21
CA MET A 92 -7.56 -4.89 -14.96
C MET A 92 -6.60 -4.41 -13.87
N VAL A 93 -7.04 -3.46 -13.05
CA VAL A 93 -6.30 -3.12 -11.82
C VAL A 93 -6.59 -4.18 -10.78
N ARG A 94 -5.55 -4.77 -10.21
CA ARG A 94 -5.65 -5.74 -9.12
C ARG A 94 -5.52 -5.07 -7.77
N SER A 95 -4.47 -4.28 -7.56
CA SER A 95 -4.22 -3.68 -6.25
C SER A 95 -3.41 -2.38 -6.26
N PHE A 96 -3.57 -1.60 -5.20
CA PHE A 96 -2.75 -0.44 -4.86
C PHE A 96 -2.05 -0.69 -3.52
N GLY A 97 -0.73 -0.65 -3.51
CA GLY A 97 0.12 -0.72 -2.33
C GLY A 97 0.65 0.67 -1.96
N CYS A 98 0.48 1.07 -0.72
CA CYS A 98 1.06 2.31 -0.18
C CYS A 98 1.15 2.19 1.35
N ASP A 99 2.15 2.88 1.92
CA ASP A 99 2.26 3.01 3.37
C ASP A 99 1.12 3.89 3.93
N THR A 100 1.01 4.00 5.25
CA THR A 100 -0.11 4.75 5.86
C THR A 100 -0.09 6.24 5.47
N PRO A 101 1.02 6.99 5.52
CA PRO A 101 1.07 8.37 5.01
C PRO A 101 0.73 8.52 3.52
N ALA A 102 1.27 7.69 2.64
CA ALA A 102 1.00 7.76 1.21
C ALA A 102 -0.45 7.38 0.89
N ARG A 103 -1.02 6.38 1.58
CA ARG A 103 -2.43 6.02 1.43
C ARG A 103 -3.34 7.20 1.79
N SER A 104 -2.99 7.98 2.83
CA SER A 104 -3.71 9.20 3.21
C SER A 104 -3.71 10.22 2.08
N GLN A 105 -2.55 10.39 1.44
CA GLN A 105 -2.43 11.27 0.29
C GLN A 105 -3.27 10.78 -0.90
N VAL A 106 -3.17 9.50 -1.26
CA VAL A 106 -3.84 8.90 -2.44
C VAL A 106 -5.36 8.92 -2.29
N LYS A 107 -5.86 8.50 -1.12
CA LYS A 107 -7.30 8.42 -0.82
C LYS A 107 -7.89 9.72 -0.30
N ALA A 108 -7.08 10.77 -0.17
CA ALA A 108 -7.46 12.05 0.43
C ALA A 108 -8.14 11.91 1.82
N TYR A 109 -7.68 10.97 2.64
CA TYR A 109 -8.22 10.77 4.00
C TYR A 109 -7.44 11.53 5.06
N LYS A 110 -8.14 11.86 6.14
CA LYS A 110 -7.61 12.57 7.30
C LYS A 110 -6.84 11.65 8.24
N VAL A 111 -5.61 12.02 8.57
CA VAL A 111 -4.82 11.40 9.66
C VAL A 111 -4.51 12.47 10.69
N ASP A 112 -5.55 13.00 11.31
CA ASP A 112 -5.39 13.97 12.39
C ASP A 112 -5.66 13.31 13.73
N GLY A 113 -4.60 13.12 14.50
CA GLY A 113 -4.68 12.72 15.90
C GLY A 113 -5.01 11.25 16.13
N VAL A 114 -5.60 10.98 17.29
CA VAL A 114 -5.98 9.64 17.75
C VAL A 114 -7.49 9.49 17.57
N THR A 115 -7.91 8.65 16.63
CA THR A 115 -9.31 8.25 16.52
C THR A 115 -9.58 7.11 17.49
N VAL A 116 -10.40 7.37 18.52
CA VAL A 116 -10.85 6.35 19.47
C VAL A 116 -12.23 5.85 19.04
N TYR A 117 -12.33 4.56 18.75
CA TYR A 117 -13.61 3.91 18.48
C TYR A 117 -14.18 3.38 19.81
N ALA A 118 -15.28 3.97 20.26
CA ALA A 118 -15.96 3.55 21.50
C ALA A 118 -16.72 2.22 21.37
N SER A 119 -16.97 1.78 20.13
CA SER A 119 -17.69 0.55 19.80
C SER A 119 -17.02 -0.16 18.63
N LEU A 120 -17.39 -1.43 18.41
CA LEU A 120 -16.99 -2.16 17.21
C LEU A 120 -17.51 -1.41 15.98
N GLY A 121 -16.60 -1.02 15.09
CA GLY A 121 -16.93 -0.24 13.90
C GLY A 121 -17.66 -1.06 12.83
N ILE A 122 -18.48 -0.40 12.02
CA ILE A 122 -19.11 -0.99 10.84
C ILE A 122 -18.05 -1.13 9.74
N LYS A 123 -18.09 -2.25 9.00
CA LYS A 123 -17.20 -2.45 7.85
C LYS A 123 -17.56 -1.46 6.74
N ARG A 124 -16.63 -0.56 6.40
CA ARG A 124 -16.76 0.40 5.30
C ARG A 124 -16.86 -0.31 3.95
N THR A 125 -17.76 0.18 3.09
CA THR A 125 -17.90 -0.27 1.70
C THR A 125 -17.35 0.76 0.70
N ASP A 126 -17.20 0.38 -0.57
CA ASP A 126 -16.77 1.32 -1.62
C ASP A 126 -17.85 2.37 -1.89
N GLU A 127 -19.12 1.99 -1.80
CA GLU A 127 -20.26 2.88 -1.90
C GLU A 127 -20.23 3.94 -0.79
N ASP A 128 -19.98 3.54 0.47
CA ASP A 128 -19.85 4.49 1.59
C ASP A 128 -18.73 5.50 1.36
N PHE A 129 -17.60 5.03 0.80
CA PHE A 129 -16.46 5.88 0.45
C PHE A 129 -16.83 6.90 -0.63
N ARG A 130 -17.54 6.47 -1.68
CA ARG A 130 -17.95 7.34 -2.79
C ARG A 130 -19.04 8.34 -2.41
N LEU A 131 -19.91 7.96 -1.48
CA LEU A 131 -20.97 8.81 -0.96
C LEU A 131 -20.50 9.76 0.15
N PHE A 132 -19.21 9.71 0.53
CA PHE A 132 -18.64 10.52 1.60
C PHE A 132 -19.41 10.40 2.93
N VAL A 133 -19.92 9.20 3.25
CA VAL A 133 -20.71 8.96 4.48
C VAL A 133 -19.92 9.35 5.74
N ASP A 134 -18.62 9.04 5.75
CA ASP A 134 -17.70 9.40 6.83
C ASP A 134 -16.97 10.72 6.53
N SER A 135 -17.70 11.83 6.39
CA SER A 135 -17.11 13.13 6.01
C SER A 135 -15.93 13.54 6.89
N ASP A 136 -15.97 13.24 8.18
CA ASP A 136 -14.91 13.57 9.14
C ASP A 136 -13.56 12.87 8.84
N HIS A 137 -13.59 11.78 8.09
CA HIS A 137 -12.40 11.01 7.69
C HIS A 137 -11.87 11.42 6.31
N HIS A 138 -12.52 12.35 5.61
CA HIS A 138 -12.12 12.83 4.29
C HIS A 138 -11.56 14.26 4.40
N ASN A 139 -10.45 14.52 3.71
CA ASN A 139 -9.92 15.86 3.54
C ASN A 139 -10.38 16.47 2.21
N ASP A 140 -10.54 15.65 1.18
CA ASP A 140 -10.93 16.02 -0.18
C ASP A 140 -11.41 14.74 -0.92
N GLU A 141 -11.80 14.88 -2.18
CA GLU A 141 -12.08 13.73 -3.04
C GLU A 141 -10.80 13.04 -3.50
N SER A 142 -10.79 11.70 -3.52
CA SER A 142 -9.66 10.96 -4.08
C SER A 142 -9.63 11.09 -5.61
N PRO A 143 -8.51 11.49 -6.22
CA PRO A 143 -8.40 11.55 -7.69
C PRO A 143 -8.68 10.21 -8.36
N LEU A 144 -8.40 9.10 -7.67
CA LEU A 144 -8.63 7.75 -8.20
C LEU A 144 -10.11 7.42 -8.41
N LEU A 145 -11.03 8.24 -7.90
CA LEU A 145 -12.46 8.13 -8.23
C LEU A 145 -12.74 8.30 -9.73
N ALA A 146 -11.87 9.01 -10.45
CA ALA A 146 -11.95 9.23 -11.90
C ALA A 146 -11.52 8.02 -12.75
N ILE A 147 -11.02 6.93 -12.13
CA ILE A 147 -10.63 5.72 -12.85
C ILE A 147 -11.88 4.99 -13.38
N THR A 148 -11.87 4.69 -14.67
CA THR A 148 -12.92 4.00 -15.41
C THR A 148 -12.31 2.82 -16.18
N PRO A 149 -12.81 1.58 -16.00
CA PRO A 149 -13.96 1.16 -15.20
C PRO A 149 -13.72 1.27 -13.68
N LYS A 150 -14.83 1.34 -12.93
CA LYS A 150 -14.85 1.59 -11.48
C LYS A 150 -13.95 0.61 -10.72
N ILE A 151 -12.97 1.16 -10.00
CA ILE A 151 -12.16 0.42 -9.00
C ILE A 151 -12.77 0.51 -7.60
N ASN A 152 -12.51 -0.49 -6.76
CA ASN A 152 -12.94 -0.52 -5.36
C ASN A 152 -11.84 0.04 -4.44
N LEU A 153 -12.03 1.27 -3.96
CA LEU A 153 -11.04 2.02 -3.17
C LEU A 153 -10.92 1.53 -1.71
N VAL A 154 -11.74 0.56 -1.29
CA VAL A 154 -11.64 -0.08 0.02
C VAL A 154 -10.89 -1.41 -0.08
N ASN A 155 -11.30 -2.30 -0.98
CA ASN A 155 -10.81 -3.67 -1.04
C ASN A 155 -9.55 -3.85 -1.89
N GLN A 156 -9.27 -2.95 -2.85
CA GLN A 156 -8.09 -3.07 -3.71
C GLN A 156 -6.83 -2.42 -3.11
N PHE A 157 -6.96 -1.75 -1.97
CA PHE A 157 -5.81 -1.21 -1.24
C PHE A 157 -5.23 -2.27 -0.30
N VAL A 158 -3.97 -2.64 -0.53
CA VAL A 158 -3.28 -3.61 0.32
C VAL A 158 -2.96 -2.97 1.67
N LEU A 159 -3.42 -3.60 2.74
CA LEU A 159 -3.12 -3.20 4.11
C LEU A 159 -1.96 -4.02 4.65
N ASP A 160 -0.81 -3.38 4.85
CA ASP A 160 0.40 -4.02 5.35
C ASP A 160 0.43 -4.01 6.89
N SER A 161 0.52 -5.20 7.50
CA SER A 161 0.58 -5.37 8.95
C SER A 161 1.84 -4.74 9.58
N MET A 162 2.93 -4.62 8.83
CA MET A 162 4.13 -3.93 9.28
C MET A 162 3.87 -2.45 9.52
N HIS A 163 3.20 -1.77 8.59
CA HIS A 163 2.93 -0.35 8.73
C HIS A 163 1.79 -0.09 9.73
N LEU A 164 0.78 -0.96 9.79
CA LEU A 164 -0.38 -0.78 10.65
C LEU A 164 -0.13 -1.21 12.10
N LEU A 165 0.39 -2.41 12.30
CA LEU A 165 0.53 -3.01 13.62
C LEU A 165 1.93 -2.80 14.17
N TYR A 166 2.97 -3.27 13.49
CA TYR A 166 4.32 -3.30 14.06
C TYR A 166 4.91 -1.89 14.22
N LEU A 167 5.01 -1.13 13.14
CA LEU A 167 5.55 0.23 13.17
C LEU A 167 4.52 1.24 13.72
N GLY A 168 3.23 1.03 13.44
CA GLY A 168 2.16 1.94 13.85
C GLY A 168 1.81 1.85 15.34
N CYS A 169 1.44 0.65 15.81
CA CYS A 169 0.94 0.45 17.17
C CYS A 169 2.01 -0.10 18.12
N MET A 170 2.70 -1.17 17.74
CA MET A 170 3.63 -1.88 18.63
C MET A 170 4.80 -1.00 19.03
N LEU A 171 5.40 -0.25 18.08
CA LEU A 171 6.48 0.67 18.41
C LEU A 171 6.07 1.69 19.48
N ARG A 172 4.87 2.29 19.35
CA ARG A 172 4.34 3.25 20.33
C ARG A 172 4.05 2.61 21.68
N LEU A 173 3.54 1.37 21.69
CA LEU A 173 3.33 0.62 22.93
C LEU A 173 4.66 0.33 23.60
N PHE A 174 5.67 -0.12 22.85
CA PHE A 174 7.01 -0.38 23.38
C PHE A 174 7.66 0.89 23.93
N GLU A 175 7.59 2.02 23.22
CA GLU A 175 8.10 3.30 23.71
C GLU A 175 7.41 3.71 25.02
N ASN A 176 6.08 3.69 25.09
CA ASN A 176 5.34 4.00 26.32
C ASN A 176 5.67 3.04 27.48
N CYS A 177 5.77 1.75 27.19
CA CYS A 177 6.15 0.74 28.18
C CYS A 177 7.60 0.92 28.65
N MET A 178 8.52 1.42 27.81
CA MET A 178 9.93 1.54 28.15
C MET A 178 10.28 2.86 28.81
N THR A 179 9.76 3.98 28.30
CA THR A 179 10.18 5.35 28.65
C THR A 179 9.02 6.25 29.10
N GLY A 180 7.77 5.79 29.00
CA GLY A 180 6.59 6.55 29.40
C GLY A 180 6.39 6.68 30.91
N ASP A 181 5.22 7.17 31.29
CA ASP A 181 4.85 7.40 32.69
C ASP A 181 4.95 6.13 33.53
N LEU A 182 5.27 6.29 34.82
CA LEU A 182 5.43 5.18 35.76
C LEU A 182 4.21 4.23 35.81
N ASN A 183 3.01 4.75 35.53
CA ASN A 183 1.76 3.98 35.53
C ASN A 183 1.62 3.01 34.35
N VAL A 184 2.35 3.24 33.25
CA VAL A 184 2.34 2.42 32.03
C VAL A 184 3.70 1.78 31.74
N ARG A 185 4.75 2.23 32.43
CA ARG A 185 6.12 1.76 32.25
C ARG A 185 6.33 0.40 32.91
N ILE A 186 6.79 -0.58 32.13
CA ILE A 186 7.14 -1.90 32.67
C ILE A 186 8.33 -1.80 33.63
N SER A 187 8.27 -2.57 34.70
CA SER A 187 9.30 -2.58 35.74
C SER A 187 10.63 -3.10 35.19
N ALA A 188 11.75 -2.72 35.83
CA ALA A 188 13.08 -3.18 35.43
C ALA A 188 13.21 -4.72 35.37
N ASN A 189 12.52 -5.44 36.28
CA ASN A 189 12.50 -6.89 36.30
C ASN A 189 11.76 -7.49 35.10
N GLN A 190 10.64 -6.87 34.69
CA GLN A 190 9.87 -7.29 33.51
C GLN A 190 10.63 -7.02 32.21
N LYS A 191 11.39 -5.91 32.14
CA LYS A 191 12.27 -5.61 31.01
C LYS A 191 13.32 -6.70 30.83
N ASN A 192 14.05 -7.06 31.89
CA ASN A 192 15.09 -8.09 31.84
C ASN A 192 14.53 -9.44 31.38
N SER A 193 13.38 -9.88 31.91
CA SER A 193 12.73 -11.13 31.50
C SER A 193 12.27 -11.11 30.03
N SER A 194 11.79 -9.97 29.54
CA SER A 194 11.36 -9.81 28.14
C SER A 194 12.55 -9.81 27.17
N PHE A 195 13.67 -9.17 27.55
CA PHE A 195 14.90 -9.18 26.75
C PHE A 195 15.52 -10.57 26.66
N GLU A 196 15.48 -11.39 27.71
CA GLU A 196 15.94 -12.77 27.64
C GLU A 196 15.09 -13.63 26.70
N HIS A 197 13.76 -13.50 26.74
CA HIS A 197 12.87 -14.22 25.81
C HIS A 197 13.05 -13.76 24.36
N LEU A 198 13.25 -12.46 24.11
CA LEU A 198 13.47 -11.93 22.77
C LEU A 198 14.83 -12.37 22.21
N ASN A 199 15.88 -12.38 23.04
CA ASN A 199 17.19 -12.89 22.67
C ASN A 199 17.14 -14.39 22.37
N LEU A 200 16.40 -15.18 23.16
CA LEU A 200 16.19 -16.60 22.91
C LEU A 200 15.48 -16.82 21.56
N TYR A 201 14.46 -16.03 21.24
CA TYR A 201 13.73 -16.11 19.98
C TYR A 201 14.60 -15.72 18.76
N ILE A 202 15.41 -14.65 18.88
CA ILE A 202 16.37 -14.25 17.84
C ILE A 202 17.44 -15.32 17.64
N MET A 203 17.96 -15.91 18.73
CA MET A 203 18.92 -17.02 18.64
C MET A 203 18.31 -18.23 17.93
N VAL A 204 17.08 -18.64 18.30
CA VAL A 204 16.38 -19.75 17.65
C VAL A 204 16.12 -19.47 16.17
N ALA A 205 15.68 -18.25 15.83
CA ALA A 205 15.45 -17.86 14.44
C ALA A 205 16.74 -17.91 13.59
N THR A 206 17.87 -17.40 14.11
CA THR A 206 19.17 -17.46 13.41
C THR A 206 19.68 -18.90 13.21
N VAL A 207 19.47 -19.78 14.20
CA VAL A 207 19.85 -21.21 14.11
C VAL A 207 18.99 -21.96 13.09
N THR A 208 17.70 -21.63 12.96
CA THR A 208 16.83 -22.25 11.94
C THR A 208 17.10 -21.78 10.51
N THR A 209 17.67 -20.58 10.33
CA THR A 209 18.04 -20.07 9.00
C THR A 209 19.39 -20.58 8.48
N SER A 210 20.25 -21.15 9.34
CA SER A 210 21.56 -21.68 8.91
C SER A 210 21.51 -23.14 8.42
N SER A 211 20.39 -23.84 8.55
CA SER A 211 20.25 -25.25 8.15
C SER A 211 19.47 -25.48 6.84
N ALA A 212 19.19 -24.44 6.05
CA ALA A 212 18.37 -24.53 4.84
C ALA A 212 19.08 -24.18 3.52
N PHE A 213 20.40 -24.34 3.43
CA PHE A 213 21.10 -24.38 2.14
C PHE A 213 21.82 -25.72 1.96
N PRO A 214 21.23 -26.70 1.25
CA PRO A 214 22.02 -27.73 0.62
C PRO A 214 22.75 -27.09 -0.56
N THR A 215 24.07 -27.09 -0.52
CA THR A 215 24.92 -26.81 -1.67
C THR A 215 24.58 -27.79 -2.81
N ALA A 216 24.15 -27.23 -3.94
CA ALA A 216 24.25 -27.81 -5.26
C ALA A 216 24.69 -26.69 -6.21
#